data_AF-A0A6I9TS44-F1
#
_entry.id   AF-A0A6I9TS44-F1
#
_cell.length_a   1.000
_cell.length_b   1.000
_cell.length_c   1.000
_cell.angle_alpha   90.00
_cell.angle_beta   90.00
_cell.angle_gamma   90.00
#
_symmetry.space_group_name_H-M   'P 1'
#
loop_
_entity.id
_entity.type
_entity.pdbx_description
1 polymer ?
#
loop_
_entity_poly.entity_id
_entity_poly.type
_entity_poly.pdbx_seq_one_letter_code
_entity_poly.pdbx_strand_id
1 'polypeptide(L)'
;MISFSSTHPTSAAQPPTTSASASASSAAGTSRLFDHHVSKLSSLSLPQFHQYSGRYRRGLRVRAIDAAQPYDCEAHLMNRFTQSTKLKIAIIGFGNFGQFLAKAFIRRGHTVYAHSRSNYLSVAQSMGAAFFSDLHDLCEQHPDVILICTSIISTESVLKSLPLQRLRRNTLFVDVLSVKEFPKNIFLQVLPPYFDILCTHPMFGPESGKHSWQNLPFVFEKVRIGNEESRLSRVENFLDIFKKEGCRMVEMTCAEHDKYAAGTQFITHTMGRILEKLQLDSTPINTKGYETLLDLVDNTASDSFDLYYGLFMYNKNAMEQLERLDLAFEALKKELFGHLHEILRKQLFGKAEEGGLRGPLLGKLPKNGAPLLPPGTPQVENVGEDGN
;
A
#
# COMPACT_ATOMS: atom_id res chain seq x y z
N MET A 1 10.17 22.62 41.10
CA MET A 1 10.98 23.85 40.94
C MET A 1 12.44 23.47 41.04
N ILE A 2 13.20 23.56 39.95
CA ILE A 2 14.65 23.78 39.88
C ILE A 2 14.84 24.54 38.57
N SER A 3 15.61 25.63 38.59
CA SER A 3 15.80 26.54 37.46
C SER A 3 17.27 26.60 37.12
N PHE A 4 17.60 26.53 35.82
CA PHE A 4 18.89 26.97 35.32
C PHE A 4 18.69 27.68 33.97
N SER A 5 18.72 29.01 34.04
CA SER A 5 18.88 29.89 32.89
C SER A 5 20.34 30.33 32.82
N SER A 6 20.96 30.26 31.64
CA SER A 6 21.98 31.22 31.24
C SER A 6 22.07 31.27 29.72
N THR A 7 22.18 32.49 29.19
CA THR A 7 22.17 32.81 27.76
C THR A 7 23.52 33.37 27.31
N HIS A 8 23.72 33.33 25.97
CA HIS A 8 24.56 34.22 25.14
C HIS A 8 25.96 33.72 24.70
N PRO A 9 26.49 34.22 23.55
CA PRO A 9 25.76 34.54 22.30
C PRO A 9 26.52 34.16 20.99
N THR A 10 25.79 34.28 19.87
CA THR A 10 26.23 34.56 18.48
C THR A 10 27.70 34.40 18.05
N SER A 11 27.89 33.68 16.94
CA SER A 11 28.78 34.13 15.86
C SER A 11 28.10 33.90 14.50
N ALA A 12 28.21 34.87 13.59
CA ALA A 12 27.58 34.84 12.28
C ALA A 12 28.65 34.72 11.18
N ALA A 13 28.45 33.82 10.22
CA ALA A 13 29.29 33.72 9.03
C ALA A 13 28.52 33.17 7.81
N GLN A 14 28.30 34.04 6.83
CA GLN A 14 27.99 33.76 5.42
C GLN A 14 28.55 34.93 4.60
N PRO A 15 28.77 34.80 3.28
CA PRO A 15 28.93 33.59 2.45
C PRO A 15 30.32 33.60 1.75
N PRO A 16 30.52 32.82 0.66
CA PRO A 16 30.66 33.55 -0.61
C PRO A 16 29.99 32.90 -1.84
N THR A 17 29.30 33.78 -2.59
CA THR A 17 29.22 33.89 -4.06
C THR A 17 29.26 32.63 -4.95
N THR A 18 28.11 32.44 -5.61
CA THR A 18 27.94 32.00 -7.01
C THR A 18 29.15 32.15 -7.95
N SER A 19 29.40 31.13 -8.78
CA SER A 19 29.78 31.35 -10.18
C SER A 19 29.02 30.37 -11.07
N ALA A 20 28.26 30.91 -12.04
CA ALA A 20 27.62 30.14 -13.08
C ALA A 20 28.44 30.29 -14.36
N SER A 21 28.78 29.18 -15.01
CA SER A 21 29.40 29.17 -16.34
C SER A 21 28.51 28.41 -17.32
N ALA A 22 27.54 29.14 -17.89
CA ALA A 22 26.84 28.68 -19.08
C ALA A 22 27.76 28.88 -20.30
N SER A 23 28.14 27.79 -20.97
CA SER A 23 28.81 27.81 -22.26
C SER A 23 27.91 27.21 -23.34
N ALA A 24 27.00 28.04 -23.87
CA ALA A 24 26.29 27.74 -25.11
C ALA A 24 27.08 28.32 -26.29
N SER A 25 27.74 27.45 -27.07
CA SER A 25 28.30 27.81 -28.37
C SER A 25 27.41 27.27 -29.49
N SER A 26 26.82 28.18 -30.26
CA SER A 26 26.03 27.88 -31.46
C SER A 26 26.73 28.41 -32.71
N ALA A 27 26.75 27.61 -33.77
CA ALA A 27 26.95 27.94 -35.20
C ALA A 27 27.43 26.66 -35.95
N ALA A 28 27.13 26.43 -37.23
CA ALA A 28 26.06 26.92 -38.12
C ALA A 28 26.06 26.05 -39.40
N GLY A 29 24.96 26.07 -40.17
CA GLY A 29 24.89 25.51 -41.53
C GLY A 29 24.29 24.09 -41.62
N THR A 30 23.49 23.75 -42.65
CA THR A 30 23.00 24.58 -43.77
C THR A 30 21.73 24.00 -44.39
N SER A 31 20.77 24.88 -44.70
CA SER A 31 19.77 24.80 -45.78
C SER A 31 19.32 23.45 -46.36
N ARG A 32 17.99 23.21 -46.35
CA ARG A 32 17.21 22.80 -47.54
C ARG A 32 15.70 22.97 -47.28
N LEU A 33 15.15 24.07 -47.77
CA LEU A 33 13.73 24.20 -48.13
C LEU A 33 13.68 24.21 -49.66
N PHE A 34 12.71 23.49 -50.24
CA PHE A 34 12.39 23.60 -51.66
C PHE A 34 10.87 23.62 -51.81
N ASP A 35 10.39 24.63 -52.53
CA ASP A 35 8.99 24.81 -52.90
C ASP A 35 8.48 23.66 -53.79
N HIS A 36 7.18 23.41 -53.71
CA HIS A 36 6.46 22.88 -54.88
C HIS A 36 5.22 23.71 -55.18
N HIS A 37 5.37 24.59 -56.17
CA HIS A 37 4.29 25.37 -56.74
C HIS A 37 3.52 24.57 -57.80
N VAL A 38 2.24 24.91 -57.95
CA VAL A 38 1.25 24.28 -58.84
C VAL A 38 1.50 24.62 -60.32
N SER A 39 1.36 23.66 -61.26
CA SER A 39 0.34 23.71 -62.35
C SER A 39 0.56 22.76 -63.55
N LYS A 40 -0.58 22.20 -64.06
CA LYS A 40 -0.89 21.86 -65.50
C LYS A 40 -0.04 20.73 -66.17
N LEU A 41 -0.49 19.97 -67.18
CA LEU A 41 -1.66 20.01 -68.10
C LEU A 41 -1.91 18.60 -68.76
N SER A 42 -2.89 18.51 -69.67
CA SER A 42 -3.32 17.39 -70.56
C SER A 42 -4.26 16.33 -69.93
N SER A 43 -5.43 15.91 -70.46
CA SER A 43 -6.04 15.82 -71.82
C SER A 43 -5.42 14.71 -72.69
N LEU A 44 -6.04 13.55 -72.98
CA LEU A 44 -7.32 13.22 -73.67
C LEU A 44 -7.52 11.67 -73.56
N SER A 45 -8.59 10.95 -73.96
CA SER A 45 -9.96 11.17 -74.51
C SER A 45 -10.69 9.79 -74.55
N LEU A 46 -12.02 9.73 -74.79
CA LEU A 46 -12.81 8.72 -75.57
C LEU A 46 -14.35 8.98 -75.41
N PRO A 47 -15.27 8.42 -76.24
CA PRO A 47 -16.28 9.26 -76.91
C PRO A 47 -17.78 8.97 -76.63
N GLN A 48 -18.62 9.65 -77.42
CA GLN A 48 -20.09 9.78 -77.34
C GLN A 48 -20.90 8.48 -77.49
N PHE A 49 -22.16 8.49 -77.00
CA PHE A 49 -23.35 8.13 -77.80
C PHE A 49 -24.63 8.82 -77.26
N HIS A 50 -25.78 8.56 -77.91
CA HIS A 50 -26.86 9.55 -78.13
C HIS A 50 -27.95 9.76 -77.04
N GLN A 51 -28.67 10.87 -77.25
CA GLN A 51 -29.91 11.32 -76.61
C GLN A 51 -31.01 10.26 -76.54
N TYR A 52 -31.87 10.33 -75.51
CA TYR A 52 -33.33 10.22 -75.68
C TYR A 52 -34.09 11.03 -74.60
N SER A 53 -35.30 11.45 -74.96
CA SER A 53 -36.19 12.35 -74.21
C SER A 53 -36.91 11.70 -73.02
N GLY A 54 -37.16 12.44 -71.92
CA GLY A 54 -37.97 11.94 -70.79
C GLY A 54 -38.45 13.00 -69.80
N ARG A 55 -39.71 13.42 -69.93
CA ARG A 55 -40.41 14.44 -69.12
C ARG A 55 -40.49 14.15 -67.60
N TYR A 56 -40.39 15.22 -66.80
CA TYR A 56 -40.90 15.42 -65.41
C TYR A 56 -40.66 14.33 -64.34
N ARG A 57 -39.75 14.64 -63.39
CA ARG A 57 -40.00 14.39 -61.95
C ARG A 57 -39.59 15.60 -61.11
N ARG A 58 -40.32 15.81 -60.00
CA ARG A 58 -40.26 16.99 -59.12
C ARG A 58 -38.85 17.23 -58.57
N GLY A 59 -38.45 18.50 -58.49
CA GLY A 59 -37.22 18.89 -57.79
C GLY A 59 -37.31 18.58 -56.30
N LEU A 60 -36.53 17.61 -55.84
CA LEU A 60 -36.26 17.39 -54.42
C LEU A 60 -35.30 18.49 -53.95
N ARG A 61 -35.85 19.58 -53.43
CA ARG A 61 -35.08 20.58 -52.69
C ARG A 61 -34.68 19.95 -51.35
N VAL A 62 -33.49 19.36 -51.28
CA VAL A 62 -32.87 18.94 -50.02
C VAL A 62 -32.85 20.15 -49.09
N ARG A 63 -33.63 20.08 -48.02
CA ARG A 63 -33.58 20.98 -46.87
C ARG A 63 -33.02 20.17 -45.71
N ALA A 64 -32.11 20.78 -44.95
CA ALA A 64 -31.26 20.14 -43.95
C ALA A 64 -30.28 19.10 -44.53
N ILE A 65 -29.07 19.57 -44.86
CA ILE A 65 -27.86 18.79 -44.56
C ILE A 65 -27.53 19.13 -43.10
N ASP A 66 -28.32 18.56 -42.18
CA ASP A 66 -28.08 18.73 -40.74
C ASP A 66 -28.34 17.39 -40.04
N ALA A 67 -27.58 16.39 -40.50
CA ALA A 67 -27.34 15.19 -39.72
C ALA A 67 -26.35 15.58 -38.62
N ALA A 68 -26.88 16.02 -37.48
CA ALA A 68 -26.11 16.17 -36.25
C ALA A 68 -25.35 14.86 -36.00
N GLN A 69 -24.03 14.96 -35.83
CA GLN A 69 -23.12 13.82 -35.77
C GLN A 69 -23.49 12.89 -34.60
N PRO A 70 -23.71 11.57 -34.82
CA PRO A 70 -23.95 10.64 -33.72
C PRO A 70 -22.74 10.44 -32.78
N TYR A 71 -21.55 10.90 -33.20
CA TYR A 71 -20.27 10.61 -32.57
C TYR A 71 -20.07 11.26 -31.19
N ASP A 72 -20.76 12.35 -30.88
CA ASP A 72 -20.56 13.07 -29.61
C ASP A 72 -21.33 12.46 -28.44
N CYS A 73 -22.36 11.63 -28.68
CA CYS A 73 -23.18 11.07 -27.62
C CYS A 73 -22.38 10.13 -26.70
N GLU A 74 -21.57 9.23 -27.29
CA GLU A 74 -20.71 8.32 -26.52
C GLU A 74 -19.63 9.09 -25.75
N ALA A 75 -19.00 10.10 -26.37
CA ALA A 75 -18.03 10.96 -25.72
C ALA A 75 -18.64 11.77 -24.56
N HIS A 76 -19.86 12.28 -24.71
CA HIS A 76 -20.59 12.95 -23.62
C HIS A 76 -21.03 11.99 -22.51
N LEU A 77 -21.43 10.75 -22.85
CA LEU A 77 -21.75 9.72 -21.87
C LEU A 77 -20.49 9.26 -21.11
N MET A 78 -19.36 9.05 -21.78
CA MET A 78 -18.07 8.78 -21.14
C MET A 78 -17.60 9.95 -20.27
N ASN A 79 -17.79 11.20 -20.70
CA ASN A 79 -17.49 12.37 -19.88
C ASN A 79 -18.40 12.48 -18.65
N ARG A 80 -19.70 12.21 -18.77
CA ARG A 80 -20.63 12.16 -17.63
C ARG A 80 -20.32 11.01 -16.68
N PHE A 81 -20.01 9.83 -17.21
CA PHE A 81 -19.63 8.65 -16.42
C PHE A 81 -18.32 8.89 -15.67
N THR A 82 -17.28 9.39 -16.35
CA THR A 82 -16.00 9.72 -15.69
C THR A 82 -16.14 10.85 -14.68
N GLN A 83 -16.97 11.87 -14.92
CA GLN A 83 -17.33 12.87 -13.91
C GLN A 83 -18.06 12.26 -12.71
N SER A 84 -18.99 11.32 -12.93
CA SER A 84 -19.73 10.61 -11.88
C SER A 84 -18.83 9.73 -11.00
N THR A 85 -17.73 9.19 -11.54
CA THR A 85 -16.75 8.39 -10.79
C THR A 85 -15.67 9.20 -10.07
N LYS A 86 -15.58 10.52 -10.30
CA LYS A 86 -14.58 11.36 -9.63
C LYS A 86 -14.97 11.59 -8.18
N LEU A 87 -13.98 11.45 -7.30
CA LEU A 87 -14.14 11.62 -5.85
C LEU A 87 -13.28 12.79 -5.37
N LYS A 88 -13.76 13.49 -4.34
CA LYS A 88 -12.94 14.33 -3.48
C LYS A 88 -12.38 13.50 -2.33
N ILE A 89 -11.08 13.25 -2.34
CA ILE A 89 -10.38 12.41 -1.35
C ILE A 89 -9.52 13.32 -0.48
N ALA A 90 -9.82 13.39 0.81
CA ALA A 90 -8.99 14.07 1.80
C ALA A 90 -8.06 13.05 2.50
N ILE A 91 -6.76 13.23 2.38
CA ILE A 91 -5.73 12.40 3.00
C ILE A 91 -5.26 13.09 4.29
N ILE A 92 -5.45 12.41 5.41
CA ILE A 92 -5.03 12.86 6.74
C ILE A 92 -3.82 12.02 7.15
N GLY A 93 -2.66 12.64 7.22
CA GLY A 93 -1.37 11.94 7.36
C GLY A 93 -0.60 11.89 6.03
N PHE A 94 -0.23 13.06 5.50
CA PHE A 94 0.51 13.18 4.24
C PHE A 94 2.02 12.83 4.33
N GLY A 95 2.35 11.74 5.03
CA GLY A 95 3.71 11.14 5.05
C GLY A 95 3.97 10.25 3.83
N ASN A 96 5.03 9.43 3.87
CA ASN A 96 5.48 8.58 2.76
C ASN A 96 4.34 7.78 2.10
N PHE A 97 3.51 7.11 2.90
CA PHE A 97 2.39 6.30 2.42
C PHE A 97 1.23 7.13 1.86
N GLY A 98 0.85 8.22 2.54
CA GLY A 98 -0.18 9.15 2.06
C GLY A 98 0.20 9.82 0.73
N GLN A 99 1.47 10.19 0.57
CA GLN A 99 2.02 10.70 -0.69
C GLN A 99 2.04 9.63 -1.79
N PHE A 100 2.40 8.39 -1.46
CA PHE A 100 2.38 7.26 -2.39
C PHE A 100 0.97 7.02 -2.96
N LEU A 101 -0.07 6.98 -2.11
CA LEU A 101 -1.45 6.84 -2.57
C LEU A 101 -1.96 8.07 -3.34
N ALA A 102 -1.62 9.28 -2.90
CA ALA A 102 -2.01 10.52 -3.57
C ALA A 102 -1.58 10.56 -5.05
N LYS A 103 -0.38 10.07 -5.38
CA LYS A 103 0.11 9.98 -6.78
C LYS A 103 -0.85 9.16 -7.67
N ALA A 104 -1.37 8.04 -7.17
CA ALA A 104 -2.31 7.21 -7.92
C ALA A 104 -3.69 7.88 -8.05
N PHE A 105 -4.19 8.48 -6.97
CA PHE A 105 -5.49 9.17 -6.98
C PHE A 105 -5.52 10.34 -7.97
N ILE A 106 -4.47 11.16 -7.99
CA ILE A 106 -4.35 12.30 -8.92
C ILE A 106 -4.18 11.79 -10.35
N ARG A 107 -3.37 10.75 -10.58
CA ARG A 107 -3.21 10.11 -11.90
C ARG A 107 -4.53 9.52 -12.45
N ARG A 108 -5.44 9.09 -11.58
CA ARG A 108 -6.81 8.66 -11.95
C ARG A 108 -7.82 9.81 -12.07
N GLY A 109 -7.40 11.05 -11.81
CA GLY A 109 -8.22 12.25 -11.99
C GLY A 109 -9.16 12.57 -10.83
N HIS A 110 -8.92 12.02 -9.64
CA HIS A 110 -9.61 12.39 -8.40
C HIS A 110 -9.03 13.68 -7.83
N THR A 111 -9.85 14.46 -7.12
CA THR A 111 -9.40 15.67 -6.43
C THR A 111 -8.83 15.29 -5.07
N VAL A 112 -7.54 15.56 -4.83
CA VAL A 112 -6.87 15.23 -3.56
C VAL A 112 -6.67 16.48 -2.70
N TYR A 113 -7.20 16.42 -1.49
CA TYR A 113 -6.89 17.33 -0.40
C TYR A 113 -5.94 16.64 0.57
N ALA A 114 -4.99 17.37 1.16
CA ALA A 114 -3.98 16.81 2.05
C ALA A 114 -3.89 17.62 3.34
N HIS A 115 -3.80 16.91 4.47
CA HIS A 115 -3.44 17.49 5.77
C HIS A 115 -2.42 16.59 6.47
N SER A 116 -1.54 17.21 7.26
CA SER A 116 -0.58 16.51 8.11
C SER A 116 -0.09 17.44 9.23
N ARG A 117 0.38 16.85 10.33
CA ARG A 117 1.05 17.57 11.43
C ARG A 117 2.27 18.37 10.94
N SER A 118 2.98 17.85 9.95
CA SER A 118 4.13 18.50 9.33
C SER A 118 3.72 19.21 8.05
N ASN A 119 4.35 20.35 7.75
CA ASN A 119 4.07 21.10 6.54
C ASN A 119 4.62 20.37 5.29
N TYR A 120 3.72 19.94 4.40
CA TYR A 120 4.05 19.32 3.11
C TYR A 120 3.50 20.11 1.91
N LEU A 121 3.23 21.41 2.08
CA LEU A 121 2.58 22.26 1.07
C LEU A 121 3.28 22.21 -0.31
N SER A 122 4.62 22.28 -0.35
CA SER A 122 5.39 22.21 -1.59
C SER A 122 5.32 20.83 -2.27
N VAL A 123 5.30 19.75 -1.49
CA VAL A 123 5.20 18.37 -2.01
C VAL A 123 3.80 18.07 -2.53
N ALA A 124 2.76 18.53 -1.82
CA ALA A 124 1.39 18.42 -2.27
C ALA A 124 1.18 19.20 -3.58
N GLN A 125 1.62 20.46 -3.65
CA GLN A 125 1.49 21.31 -4.83
C GLN A 125 2.21 20.73 -6.05
N SER A 126 3.45 20.24 -5.91
CA SER A 126 4.20 19.64 -7.02
C SER A 126 3.56 18.34 -7.55
N MET A 127 2.77 17.66 -6.72
CA MET A 127 1.98 16.49 -7.11
C MET A 127 0.58 16.82 -7.65
N GLY A 128 0.08 18.04 -7.49
CA GLY A 128 -1.29 18.43 -7.86
C GLY A 128 -2.36 18.23 -6.77
N ALA A 129 -1.96 18.05 -5.50
CA ALA A 129 -2.85 18.04 -4.34
C ALA A 129 -2.91 19.43 -3.67
N ALA A 130 -4.06 19.78 -3.11
CA ALA A 130 -4.18 20.99 -2.28
C ALA A 130 -3.93 20.66 -0.81
N PHE A 131 -2.95 21.32 -0.19
CA PHE A 131 -2.58 21.13 1.22
C PHE A 131 -3.28 22.16 2.12
N PHE A 132 -3.80 21.68 3.26
CA PHE A 132 -4.48 22.48 4.26
C PHE A 132 -3.78 22.33 5.61
N SER A 133 -3.33 23.45 6.18
CA SER A 133 -2.68 23.48 7.49
C SER A 133 -3.69 23.26 8.64
N ASP A 134 -4.93 23.73 8.49
CA ASP A 134 -6.02 23.47 9.43
C ASP A 134 -6.96 22.36 8.90
N LEU A 135 -7.39 21.49 9.80
CA LEU A 135 -8.43 20.49 9.56
C LEU A 135 -9.80 21.13 9.31
N HIS A 136 -10.07 22.30 9.91
CA HIS A 136 -11.32 23.01 9.73
C HIS A 136 -11.53 23.39 8.26
N ASP A 137 -10.54 24.00 7.61
CA ASP A 137 -10.58 24.40 6.20
C ASP A 137 -10.71 23.20 5.24
N LEU A 138 -10.00 22.11 5.55
CA LEU A 138 -10.10 20.86 4.78
C LEU A 138 -11.53 20.28 4.83
N CYS A 139 -12.18 20.31 5.99
CA CYS A 139 -13.54 19.81 6.13
C CYS A 139 -14.59 20.68 5.39
N GLU A 140 -14.33 21.98 5.19
CA GLU A 140 -15.19 22.85 4.34
C GLU A 140 -15.19 22.46 2.87
N GLN A 141 -14.11 21.84 2.38
CA GLN A 141 -14.07 21.35 0.99
C GLN A 141 -15.07 20.22 0.71
N HIS A 142 -15.70 19.71 1.79
CA HIS A 142 -16.67 18.62 1.82
C HIS A 142 -16.18 17.40 1.03
N PRO A 143 -15.09 16.75 1.48
CA PRO A 143 -14.60 15.53 0.86
C PRO A 143 -15.66 14.42 0.89
N ASP A 144 -15.72 13.65 -0.20
CA ASP A 144 -16.52 12.43 -0.27
C ASP A 144 -15.89 11.35 0.59
N VAL A 145 -14.56 11.25 0.55
CA VAL A 145 -13.76 10.24 1.25
C VAL A 145 -12.73 10.93 2.15
N ILE A 146 -12.65 10.52 3.41
CA ILE A 146 -11.56 10.84 4.33
C ILE A 146 -10.72 9.59 4.51
N LEU A 147 -9.46 9.67 4.09
CA LEU A 147 -8.47 8.60 4.17
C LEU A 147 -7.49 8.88 5.30
N ILE A 148 -7.49 8.01 6.31
CA ILE A 148 -6.58 8.06 7.44
C ILE A 148 -5.29 7.31 7.08
N CYS A 149 -4.22 8.07 6.84
CA CYS A 149 -2.86 7.63 6.49
C CYS A 149 -1.84 7.99 7.60
N THR A 150 -2.29 8.10 8.85
CA THR A 150 -1.42 8.38 10.01
C THR A 150 -0.73 7.12 10.52
N SER A 151 0.26 7.26 11.42
CA SER A 151 0.81 6.10 12.12
C SER A 151 -0.24 5.49 13.05
N ILE A 152 -0.22 4.16 13.21
CA ILE A 152 -1.20 3.41 14.00
C ILE A 152 -1.40 4.05 15.39
N ILE A 153 -0.29 4.36 16.08
CA ILE A 153 -0.25 4.94 17.42
C ILE A 153 -0.93 6.33 17.49
N SER A 154 -0.85 7.13 16.43
CA SER A 154 -1.39 8.51 16.40
C SER A 154 -2.83 8.61 15.90
N THR A 155 -3.34 7.54 15.26
CA THR A 155 -4.64 7.54 14.58
C THR A 155 -5.82 7.90 15.49
N GLU A 156 -5.87 7.40 16.73
CA GLU A 156 -6.96 7.70 17.65
C GLU A 156 -7.04 9.19 18.02
N SER A 157 -5.88 9.79 18.33
CA SER A 157 -5.76 11.21 18.68
C SER A 157 -6.15 12.11 17.51
N VAL A 158 -5.66 11.78 16.30
CA VAL A 158 -5.99 12.52 15.07
C VAL A 158 -7.47 12.40 14.71
N LEU A 159 -8.09 11.23 14.86
CA LEU A 159 -9.52 11.08 14.62
C LEU A 159 -10.36 11.92 15.58
N LYS A 160 -9.98 11.93 16.87
CA LYS A 160 -10.65 12.73 17.92
C LYS A 160 -10.49 14.23 17.71
N SER A 161 -9.45 14.70 17.02
CA SER A 161 -9.26 16.11 16.69
C SER A 161 -10.02 16.57 15.44
N LEU A 162 -10.71 15.68 14.71
CA LEU A 162 -11.41 16.08 13.50
C LEU A 162 -12.71 16.84 13.78
N PRO A 163 -12.97 17.97 13.10
CA PRO A 163 -14.20 18.74 13.27
C PRO A 163 -15.37 18.08 12.50
N LEU A 164 -15.78 16.89 12.96
CA LEU A 164 -16.77 16.01 12.30
C LEU A 164 -18.09 16.71 11.94
N GLN A 165 -18.49 17.71 12.73
CA GLN A 165 -19.72 18.50 12.52
C GLN A 165 -19.72 19.30 11.20
N ARG A 166 -18.55 19.54 10.59
CA ARG A 166 -18.40 20.27 9.32
C ARG A 166 -18.53 19.38 8.08
N LEU A 167 -18.52 18.06 8.28
CA LEU A 167 -18.56 17.08 7.20
C LEU A 167 -19.99 16.77 6.76
N ARG A 168 -20.13 16.24 5.55
CA ARG A 168 -21.41 15.74 5.08
C ARG A 168 -21.73 14.44 5.80
N ARG A 169 -23.00 14.24 6.19
CA ARG A 169 -23.42 13.05 6.95
C ARG A 169 -23.17 11.72 6.22
N ASN A 170 -22.93 11.73 4.91
CA ASN A 170 -22.58 10.56 4.10
C ASN A 170 -21.10 10.51 3.67
N THR A 171 -20.19 11.29 4.30
CA THR A 171 -18.74 11.14 4.07
C THR A 171 -18.29 9.73 4.47
N LEU A 172 -17.44 9.13 3.63
CA LEU A 172 -16.83 7.81 3.84
C LEU A 172 -15.50 7.96 4.56
N PHE A 173 -15.37 7.32 5.72
CA PHE A 173 -14.09 7.17 6.40
C PHE A 173 -13.41 5.87 5.98
N VAL A 174 -12.15 5.99 5.61
CA VAL A 174 -11.29 4.89 5.18
C VAL A 174 -10.00 4.91 5.99
N ASP A 175 -9.55 3.76 6.47
CA ASP A 175 -8.20 3.61 7.02
C ASP A 175 -7.32 2.77 6.08
N VAL A 176 -6.01 3.04 6.10
CA VAL A 176 -4.97 2.23 5.42
C VAL A 176 -3.86 1.82 6.39
N LEU A 177 -4.18 1.63 7.66
CA LEU A 177 -3.23 1.13 8.67
C LEU A 177 -2.87 -0.34 8.37
N SER A 178 -1.77 -0.82 8.93
CA SER A 178 -1.37 -2.24 8.81
C SER A 178 -1.98 -3.20 9.84
N VAL A 179 -2.82 -2.68 10.73
CA VAL A 179 -3.70 -3.45 11.64
C VAL A 179 -5.14 -3.02 11.40
N LYS A 180 -6.13 -3.88 11.66
CA LYS A 180 -7.51 -3.68 11.18
C LYS A 180 -8.58 -3.75 12.28
N GLU A 181 -8.44 -4.57 13.32
CA GLU A 181 -9.39 -4.56 14.45
C GLU A 181 -9.34 -3.24 15.22
N PHE A 182 -8.14 -2.67 15.40
CA PHE A 182 -7.94 -1.39 16.08
C PHE A 182 -8.65 -0.20 15.41
N PRO A 183 -8.40 0.16 14.13
CA PRO A 183 -9.11 1.26 13.48
C PRO A 183 -10.62 1.00 13.38
N LYS A 184 -11.06 -0.24 13.11
CA LYS A 184 -12.48 -0.62 13.08
C LYS A 184 -13.18 -0.28 14.39
N ASN A 185 -12.60 -0.67 15.52
CA ASN A 185 -13.17 -0.43 16.84
C ASN A 185 -13.23 1.07 17.18
N ILE A 186 -12.15 1.81 16.93
CA ILE A 186 -12.12 3.27 17.15
C ILE A 186 -13.12 3.99 16.25
N PHE A 187 -13.20 3.64 14.97
CA PHE A 187 -14.14 4.24 14.03
C PHE A 187 -15.59 4.00 14.46
N LEU A 188 -15.93 2.80 14.92
CA LEU A 188 -17.28 2.50 15.42
C LEU A 188 -17.62 3.26 16.72
N GLN A 189 -16.62 3.51 17.58
CA GLN A 189 -16.80 4.27 18.84
C GLN A 189 -16.87 5.80 18.64
N VAL A 190 -16.04 6.35 17.75
CA VAL A 190 -15.85 7.81 17.60
C VAL A 190 -16.74 8.39 16.49
N LEU A 191 -16.97 7.67 15.39
CA LEU A 191 -17.70 8.22 14.23
C LEU A 191 -19.21 8.04 14.37
N PRO A 192 -20.00 9.13 14.39
CA PRO A 192 -21.46 9.11 14.38
C PRO A 192 -22.06 8.10 13.38
N PRO A 193 -23.19 7.45 13.72
CA PRO A 193 -23.71 6.29 13.00
C PRO A 193 -24.11 6.57 11.55
N TYR A 194 -24.26 7.85 11.17
CA TYR A 194 -24.55 8.24 9.79
C TYR A 194 -23.34 8.15 8.86
N PHE A 195 -22.09 8.24 9.34
CA PHE A 195 -20.89 8.14 8.49
C PHE A 195 -20.63 6.70 8.03
N ASP A 196 -20.20 6.56 6.77
CA ASP A 196 -19.74 5.29 6.21
C ASP A 196 -18.33 4.93 6.71
N ILE A 197 -18.05 3.63 6.89
CA ILE A 197 -16.75 3.09 7.33
C ILE A 197 -16.32 1.94 6.42
N LEU A 198 -15.13 2.06 5.84
CA LEU A 198 -14.43 1.03 5.08
C LEU A 198 -13.01 0.85 5.66
N CYS A 199 -12.71 -0.30 6.23
CA CYS A 199 -11.35 -0.58 6.71
C CYS A 199 -10.54 -1.22 5.59
N THR A 200 -9.31 -0.75 5.32
CA THR A 200 -8.49 -1.28 4.21
C THR A 200 -7.03 -1.46 4.60
N HIS A 201 -6.33 -2.31 3.86
CA HIS A 201 -4.88 -2.43 3.93
C HIS A 201 -4.34 -2.81 2.54
N PRO A 202 -3.73 -1.87 1.81
CA PRO A 202 -2.85 -2.21 0.70
C PRO A 202 -1.67 -2.99 1.28
N MET A 203 -1.49 -4.27 0.91
CA MET A 203 -0.41 -5.13 1.42
C MET A 203 0.93 -4.82 0.72
N PHE A 204 1.16 -3.55 0.42
CA PHE A 204 2.28 -3.02 -0.36
C PHE A 204 2.46 -1.53 -0.04
N GLY A 205 3.69 -1.03 -0.19
CA GLY A 205 4.06 0.35 0.14
C GLY A 205 4.92 1.01 -0.93
N PRO A 206 5.60 2.12 -0.61
CA PRO A 206 6.40 2.89 -1.56
C PRO A 206 7.47 2.08 -2.29
N GLU A 207 8.11 1.12 -1.62
CA GLU A 207 9.13 0.27 -2.24
C GLU A 207 8.53 -0.95 -2.96
N SER A 208 7.66 -1.73 -2.31
CA SER A 208 7.06 -2.93 -2.92
C SER A 208 6.04 -2.64 -4.03
N GLY A 209 5.42 -1.46 -4.03
CA GLY A 209 4.49 -0.97 -5.05
C GLY A 209 5.06 0.13 -5.95
N LYS A 210 6.38 0.31 -5.99
CA LYS A 210 7.09 1.42 -6.68
C LYS A 210 6.81 1.51 -8.18
N HIS A 211 6.74 0.36 -8.85
CA HIS A 211 6.66 0.26 -10.31
C HIS A 211 5.25 -0.03 -10.82
N SER A 212 4.48 -0.86 -10.11
CA SER A 212 3.11 -1.24 -10.46
C SER A 212 2.40 -1.80 -9.22
N TRP A 213 1.07 -1.71 -9.19
CA TRP A 213 0.24 -2.37 -8.18
C TRP A 213 -0.44 -3.64 -8.72
N GLN A 214 -0.09 -4.05 -9.95
CA GLN A 214 -0.64 -5.22 -10.62
C GLN A 214 -0.42 -6.49 -9.77
N ASN A 215 -1.52 -7.21 -9.52
CA ASN A 215 -1.61 -8.42 -8.71
C ASN A 215 -1.22 -8.27 -7.22
N LEU A 216 -0.83 -7.07 -6.76
CA LEU A 216 -0.55 -6.83 -5.33
C LEU A 216 -1.85 -6.91 -4.52
N PRO A 217 -1.84 -7.47 -3.30
CA PRO A 217 -3.06 -7.65 -2.53
C PRO A 217 -3.56 -6.32 -1.98
N PHE A 218 -4.84 -6.03 -2.17
CA PHE A 218 -5.54 -4.94 -1.50
C PHE A 218 -6.66 -5.54 -0.65
N VAL A 219 -6.50 -5.51 0.67
CA VAL A 219 -7.47 -6.09 1.62
C VAL A 219 -8.47 -5.02 2.06
N PHE A 220 -9.75 -5.39 2.19
CA PHE A 220 -10.77 -4.48 2.72
C PHE A 220 -11.91 -5.20 3.47
N GLU A 221 -12.55 -4.48 4.40
CA GLU A 221 -13.84 -4.83 5.02
C GLU A 221 -14.80 -3.64 4.93
N LYS A 222 -16.01 -3.87 4.39
CA LYS A 222 -17.13 -2.91 4.38
C LYS A 222 -17.82 -2.86 5.75
N VAL A 223 -17.17 -2.26 6.74
CA VAL A 223 -17.57 -2.28 8.17
C VAL A 223 -18.96 -1.67 8.41
N ARG A 224 -19.26 -0.51 7.83
CA ARG A 224 -20.56 0.17 8.01
C ARG A 224 -20.87 1.03 6.79
N ILE A 225 -21.60 0.51 5.82
CA ILE A 225 -22.04 1.26 4.64
C ILE A 225 -23.57 1.41 4.67
N GLY A 226 -24.08 2.61 4.41
CA GLY A 226 -25.52 2.86 4.33
C GLY A 226 -26.15 2.39 3.02
N ASN A 227 -27.43 2.02 3.07
CA ASN A 227 -28.17 1.38 1.97
C ASN A 227 -28.52 2.31 0.78
N GLU A 228 -28.15 3.59 0.83
CA GLU A 228 -28.41 4.52 -0.27
C GLU A 228 -27.46 4.23 -1.44
N GLU A 229 -27.99 4.24 -2.67
CA GLU A 229 -27.21 4.01 -3.90
C GLU A 229 -25.99 4.95 -4.01
N SER A 230 -26.12 6.20 -3.57
CA SER A 230 -25.02 7.18 -3.57
C SER A 230 -23.85 6.79 -2.65
N ARG A 231 -24.12 6.04 -1.57
CA ARG A 231 -23.13 5.58 -0.57
C ARG A 231 -22.43 4.32 -1.06
N LEU A 232 -23.21 3.37 -1.59
CA LEU A 232 -22.68 2.18 -2.26
C LEU A 232 -21.78 2.57 -3.44
N SER A 233 -22.26 3.47 -4.32
CA SER A 233 -21.48 4.00 -5.45
C SER A 233 -20.17 4.68 -5.02
N ARG A 234 -20.19 5.46 -3.93
CA ARG A 234 -18.96 6.08 -3.38
C ARG A 234 -17.92 5.05 -2.95
N VAL A 235 -18.35 3.99 -2.26
CA VAL A 235 -17.46 2.90 -1.80
C VAL A 235 -16.89 2.14 -2.99
N GLU A 236 -17.74 1.75 -3.95
CA GLU A 236 -17.29 1.06 -5.16
C GLU A 236 -16.35 1.95 -6.00
N ASN A 237 -16.65 3.24 -6.19
CA ASN A 237 -15.77 4.18 -6.88
C ASN A 237 -14.39 4.33 -6.20
N PHE A 238 -14.31 4.20 -4.87
CA PHE A 238 -13.04 4.23 -4.14
C PHE A 238 -12.27 2.91 -4.28
N LEU A 239 -12.93 1.76 -4.15
CA LEU A 239 -12.32 0.43 -4.34
C LEU A 239 -11.87 0.23 -5.79
N ASP A 240 -12.61 0.78 -6.75
CA ASP A 240 -12.32 0.70 -8.18
C ASP A 240 -11.04 1.45 -8.58
N ILE A 241 -10.55 2.39 -7.76
CA ILE A 241 -9.21 2.98 -7.91
C ILE A 241 -8.15 1.87 -7.89
N PHE A 242 -8.13 1.06 -6.83
CA PHE A 242 -7.16 -0.02 -6.64
C PHE A 242 -7.37 -1.14 -7.67
N LYS A 243 -8.63 -1.48 -7.97
CA LYS A 243 -8.98 -2.44 -9.02
C LYS A 243 -8.45 -2.02 -10.39
N LYS A 244 -8.59 -0.75 -10.77
CA LYS A 244 -8.06 -0.18 -12.02
C LYS A 244 -6.54 -0.09 -12.06
N GLU A 245 -5.87 -0.03 -10.91
CA GLU A 245 -4.41 -0.19 -10.78
C GLU A 245 -3.95 -1.65 -10.86
N GLY A 246 -4.88 -2.60 -11.04
CA GLY A 246 -4.59 -4.02 -11.19
C GLY A 246 -4.42 -4.76 -9.87
N CYS A 247 -4.75 -4.16 -8.72
CA CYS A 247 -4.66 -4.82 -7.43
C CYS A 247 -5.55 -6.07 -7.37
N ARG A 248 -5.05 -7.11 -6.70
CA ARG A 248 -5.87 -8.27 -6.31
C ARG A 248 -6.70 -7.88 -5.09
N MET A 249 -7.94 -7.51 -5.35
CA MET A 249 -8.93 -7.14 -4.33
C MET A 249 -9.29 -8.37 -3.48
N VAL A 250 -9.20 -8.26 -2.15
CA VAL A 250 -9.50 -9.34 -1.20
C VAL A 250 -10.41 -8.81 -0.09
N GLU A 251 -11.67 -9.23 -0.09
CA GLU A 251 -12.61 -8.93 0.99
C GLU A 251 -12.44 -9.98 2.11
N MET A 252 -12.21 -9.53 3.35
CA MET A 252 -12.16 -10.37 4.55
C MET A 252 -12.44 -9.53 5.79
N THR A 253 -12.77 -10.15 6.93
CA THR A 253 -12.97 -9.39 8.16
C THR A 253 -11.67 -8.86 8.74
N CYS A 254 -11.73 -7.73 9.47
CA CYS A 254 -10.59 -7.16 10.19
C CYS A 254 -9.93 -8.16 11.17
N ALA A 255 -10.70 -9.07 11.77
CA ALA A 255 -10.19 -10.09 12.69
C ALA A 255 -9.43 -11.21 11.96
N GLU A 256 -9.91 -11.63 10.79
CA GLU A 256 -9.18 -12.57 9.92
C GLU A 256 -7.89 -11.93 9.39
N HIS A 257 -7.97 -10.67 8.94
CA HIS A 257 -6.80 -9.90 8.52
C HIS A 257 -5.74 -9.89 9.61
N ASP A 258 -6.06 -9.45 10.83
CA ASP A 258 -5.06 -9.29 11.88
C ASP A 258 -4.47 -10.65 12.32
N LYS A 259 -5.28 -11.72 12.28
CA LYS A 259 -4.79 -13.09 12.49
C LYS A 259 -3.78 -13.51 11.42
N TYR A 260 -4.04 -13.24 10.14
CA TYR A 260 -3.10 -13.56 9.05
C TYR A 260 -1.88 -12.64 9.05
N ALA A 261 -2.04 -11.34 9.29
CA ALA A 261 -0.98 -10.34 9.32
C ALA A 261 0.02 -10.61 10.45
N ALA A 262 -0.44 -11.12 11.60
CA ALA A 262 0.45 -11.54 12.69
C ALA A 262 1.41 -12.66 12.26
N GLY A 263 0.89 -13.70 11.59
CA GLY A 263 1.70 -14.84 11.13
C GLY A 263 2.49 -14.59 9.83
N THR A 264 2.32 -13.43 9.19
CA THR A 264 2.98 -13.08 7.92
C THR A 264 3.74 -11.77 8.05
N GLN A 265 3.07 -10.62 7.88
CA GLN A 265 3.68 -9.30 7.94
C GLN A 265 4.49 -9.07 9.23
N PHE A 266 3.89 -9.32 10.40
CA PHE A 266 4.58 -9.06 11.67
C PHE A 266 5.84 -9.93 11.82
N ILE A 267 5.78 -11.23 11.53
CA ILE A 267 6.98 -12.09 11.49
C ILE A 267 8.02 -11.57 10.49
N THR A 268 7.62 -11.15 9.29
CA THR A 268 8.53 -10.60 8.27
C THR A 268 9.25 -9.34 8.77
N HIS A 269 8.55 -8.39 9.39
CA HIS A 269 9.19 -7.22 10.01
C HIS A 269 10.06 -7.60 11.21
N THR A 270 9.61 -8.50 12.09
CA THR A 270 10.41 -8.97 13.25
C THR A 270 11.73 -9.57 12.79
N MET A 271 11.71 -10.44 11.78
CA MET A 271 12.93 -11.00 11.20
C MET A 271 13.82 -9.94 10.57
N GLY A 272 13.27 -9.05 9.73
CA GLY A 272 14.03 -7.94 9.14
C GLY A 272 14.72 -7.06 10.20
N ARG A 273 14.02 -6.73 11.29
CA ARG A 273 14.57 -5.96 12.42
C ARG A 273 15.58 -6.73 13.28
N ILE A 274 15.50 -8.06 13.37
CA ILE A 274 16.53 -8.89 14.00
C ILE A 274 17.79 -8.88 13.13
N LEU A 275 17.65 -9.05 11.81
CA LEU A 275 18.77 -9.05 10.86
C LEU A 275 19.45 -7.66 10.78
N GLU A 276 18.67 -6.57 10.83
CA GLU A 276 19.17 -5.19 10.98
C GLU A 276 20.02 -5.05 12.26
N LYS A 277 19.55 -5.60 13.40
CA LYS A 277 20.29 -5.60 14.67
C LYS A 277 21.53 -6.49 14.68
N LEU A 278 21.58 -7.52 13.84
CA LEU A 278 22.77 -8.33 13.62
C LEU A 278 23.82 -7.64 12.74
N GLN A 279 23.50 -6.49 12.15
CA GLN A 279 24.39 -5.71 11.28
C GLN A 279 24.91 -6.56 10.10
N LEU A 280 23.98 -7.14 9.33
CA LEU A 280 24.33 -7.90 8.13
C LEU A 280 24.99 -7.01 7.07
N ASP A 281 26.25 -7.31 6.75
CA ASP A 281 26.99 -6.70 5.65
C ASP A 281 27.04 -7.60 4.40
N SER A 282 27.17 -6.98 3.23
CA SER A 282 27.40 -7.70 1.97
C SER A 282 28.84 -8.22 1.88
N THR A 283 29.02 -9.44 1.35
CA THR A 283 30.32 -10.11 1.23
C THR A 283 30.63 -10.51 -0.21
N PRO A 284 31.92 -10.75 -0.58
CA PRO A 284 32.28 -11.26 -1.90
C PRO A 284 31.76 -12.67 -2.22
N ILE A 285 31.19 -13.38 -1.25
CA ILE A 285 30.72 -14.78 -1.36
C ILE A 285 29.23 -14.93 -1.03
N ASN A 286 28.45 -13.87 -1.20
CA ASN A 286 27.00 -13.89 -0.95
C ASN A 286 26.31 -15.04 -1.72
N THR A 287 25.49 -15.79 -1.00
CA THR A 287 24.56 -16.74 -1.62
C THR A 287 23.29 -16.01 -2.05
N LYS A 288 22.53 -16.57 -3.02
CA LYS A 288 21.24 -15.98 -3.41
C LYS A 288 20.23 -15.91 -2.27
N GLY A 289 20.28 -16.85 -1.31
CA GLY A 289 19.47 -16.73 -0.09
C GLY A 289 19.89 -15.54 0.77
N TYR A 290 21.20 -15.30 0.93
CA TYR A 290 21.70 -14.17 1.71
C TYR A 290 21.38 -12.81 1.06
N GLU A 291 21.45 -12.71 -0.27
CA GLU A 291 20.96 -11.52 -1.00
C GLU A 291 19.51 -11.18 -0.62
N THR A 292 18.60 -12.18 -0.57
CA THR A 292 17.20 -11.93 -0.14
C THR A 292 17.05 -11.49 1.32
N LEU A 293 18.01 -11.81 2.19
CA LEU A 293 18.02 -11.34 3.58
C LEU A 293 18.48 -9.89 3.68
N LEU A 294 19.44 -9.47 2.85
CA LEU A 294 19.84 -8.07 2.71
C LEU A 294 18.68 -7.25 2.13
N ASP A 295 18.03 -7.73 1.06
CA ASP A 295 16.83 -7.10 0.50
C ASP A 295 15.71 -6.97 1.55
N LEU A 296 15.52 -7.99 2.41
CA LEU A 296 14.55 -7.94 3.50
C LEU A 296 14.90 -6.87 4.55
N VAL A 297 16.18 -6.74 4.91
CA VAL A 297 16.65 -5.68 5.81
C VAL A 297 16.36 -4.31 5.19
N ASP A 298 16.78 -4.04 3.96
CA ASP A 298 16.59 -2.75 3.29
C ASP A 298 15.10 -2.36 3.19
N ASN A 299 14.25 -3.31 2.81
CA ASN A 299 12.80 -3.11 2.72
C ASN A 299 12.17 -2.81 4.09
N THR A 300 12.57 -3.53 5.16
CA THR A 300 11.97 -3.37 6.50
C THR A 300 12.57 -2.23 7.32
N ALA A 301 13.82 -1.85 7.06
CA ALA A 301 14.51 -0.72 7.66
C ALA A 301 14.00 0.63 7.13
N SER A 302 13.53 0.66 5.88
CA SER A 302 12.89 1.83 5.24
C SER A 302 11.58 2.27 5.92
N ASP A 303 10.90 1.37 6.61
CA ASP A 303 9.74 1.69 7.45
C ASP A 303 10.13 2.27 8.82
N SER A 304 9.21 2.98 9.47
CA SER A 304 9.46 3.54 10.80
C SER A 304 9.35 2.48 11.91
N PHE A 305 10.11 2.67 13.00
CA PHE A 305 9.94 1.84 14.20
C PHE A 305 8.52 1.97 14.79
N ASP A 306 7.90 3.16 14.70
CA ASP A 306 6.50 3.40 15.06
C ASP A 306 5.51 2.46 14.34
N LEU A 307 5.78 2.13 13.06
CA LEU A 307 4.94 1.17 12.32
C LEU A 307 5.07 -0.23 12.93
N TYR A 308 6.29 -0.71 13.11
CA TYR A 308 6.56 -2.03 13.69
C TYR A 308 6.03 -2.16 15.13
N TYR A 309 6.25 -1.15 15.97
CA TYR A 309 5.69 -1.10 17.32
C TYR A 309 4.15 -1.06 17.29
N GLY A 310 3.55 -0.37 16.30
CA GLY A 310 2.12 -0.40 16.06
C GLY A 310 1.58 -1.79 15.66
N LEU A 311 2.32 -2.56 14.84
CA LEU A 311 1.97 -3.94 14.49
C LEU A 311 1.93 -4.84 15.75
N PHE A 312 2.88 -4.66 16.67
CA PHE A 312 2.93 -5.42 17.92
C PHE A 312 1.81 -5.00 18.89
N MET A 313 1.68 -3.70 19.17
CA MET A 313 0.78 -3.19 20.21
C MET A 313 -0.70 -3.33 19.89
N TYR A 314 -1.07 -3.23 18.61
CA TYR A 314 -2.47 -3.14 18.19
C TYR A 314 -2.97 -4.39 17.44
N ASN A 315 -2.17 -5.45 17.37
CA ASN A 315 -2.60 -6.77 16.92
C ASN A 315 -2.46 -7.78 18.08
N LYS A 316 -3.59 -8.16 18.68
CA LYS A 316 -3.64 -9.10 19.82
C LYS A 316 -2.97 -10.46 19.56
N ASN A 317 -2.81 -10.84 18.30
CA ASN A 317 -2.21 -12.12 17.89
C ASN A 317 -0.67 -12.03 17.78
N ALA A 318 -0.07 -10.83 17.80
CA ALA A 318 1.37 -10.64 17.59
C ALA A 318 2.24 -11.26 18.70
N MET A 319 1.78 -11.23 19.95
CA MET A 319 2.50 -11.81 21.10
C MET A 319 2.68 -13.33 20.95
N GLU A 320 1.64 -14.06 20.56
CA GLU A 320 1.71 -15.51 20.28
C GLU A 320 2.76 -15.80 19.19
N GLN A 321 2.80 -14.99 18.13
CA GLN A 321 3.74 -15.20 17.03
C GLN A 321 5.19 -14.90 17.44
N LEU A 322 5.41 -13.92 18.34
CA LEU A 322 6.73 -13.60 18.88
C LEU A 322 7.24 -14.72 19.81
N GLU A 323 6.42 -15.22 20.72
CA GLU A 323 6.76 -16.35 21.59
C GLU A 323 7.07 -17.62 20.78
N ARG A 324 6.30 -17.88 19.73
CA ARG A 324 6.53 -19.03 18.84
C ARG A 324 7.81 -18.90 18.03
N LEU A 325 8.23 -17.68 17.66
CA LEU A 325 9.51 -17.43 17.00
C LEU A 325 10.68 -17.72 17.95
N ASP A 326 10.59 -17.27 19.20
CA ASP A 326 11.59 -17.53 20.25
C ASP A 326 11.72 -19.03 20.56
N LEU A 327 10.59 -19.72 20.75
CA LEU A 327 10.56 -21.18 20.96
C LEU A 327 11.17 -21.95 19.78
N ALA A 328 10.94 -21.51 18.54
CA ALA A 328 11.55 -22.11 17.35
C ALA A 328 13.06 -21.89 17.29
N PHE A 329 13.53 -20.70 17.67
CA PHE A 329 14.96 -20.37 17.74
C PHE A 329 15.68 -21.20 18.82
N GLU A 330 15.14 -21.29 20.03
CA GLU A 330 15.70 -22.12 21.10
C GLU A 330 15.61 -23.62 20.80
N ALA A 331 14.59 -24.09 20.07
CA ALA A 331 14.52 -25.48 19.59
C ALA A 331 15.66 -25.81 18.61
N LEU A 332 15.87 -24.96 17.60
CA LEU A 332 16.96 -25.12 16.62
C LEU A 332 18.34 -25.07 17.29
N LYS A 333 18.53 -24.14 18.23
CA LYS A 333 19.75 -24.02 19.04
C LYS A 333 20.02 -25.30 19.85
N LYS A 334 19.01 -25.87 20.51
CA LYS A 334 19.13 -27.15 21.24
C LYS A 334 19.45 -28.32 20.32
N GLU A 335 18.88 -28.36 19.12
CA GLU A 335 19.20 -29.38 18.12
C GLU A 335 20.68 -29.32 17.70
N LEU A 336 21.21 -28.13 17.40
CA LEU A 336 22.61 -27.93 17.04
C LEU A 336 23.58 -28.32 18.17
N PHE A 337 23.32 -27.88 19.40
CA PHE A 337 24.15 -28.24 20.56
C PHE A 337 24.02 -29.72 20.96
N GLY A 338 22.85 -30.33 20.75
CA GLY A 338 22.63 -31.77 20.97
C GLY A 338 23.52 -32.63 20.08
N HIS A 339 23.51 -32.34 18.76
CA HIS A 339 24.38 -33.02 17.80
C HIS A 339 25.88 -32.78 18.11
N LEU A 340 26.26 -31.55 18.50
CA LEU A 340 27.63 -31.25 18.90
C LEU A 340 28.08 -32.07 20.11
N HIS A 341 27.25 -32.17 21.15
CA HIS A 341 27.54 -32.99 22.33
C HIS A 341 27.62 -34.48 22.00
N GLU A 342 26.79 -35.00 21.08
CA GLU A 342 26.88 -36.40 20.65
C GLU A 342 28.19 -36.68 19.89
N ILE A 343 28.60 -35.79 18.98
CA ILE A 343 29.87 -35.89 18.25
C ILE A 343 31.05 -35.82 19.23
N LEU A 344 31.06 -34.85 20.14
CA LEU A 344 32.11 -34.72 21.16
C LEU A 344 32.15 -35.95 22.08
N ARG A 345 31.00 -36.49 22.50
CA ARG A 345 30.94 -37.73 23.30
C ARG A 345 31.53 -38.91 22.52
N LYS A 346 31.20 -39.05 21.24
CA LYS A 346 31.78 -40.12 20.37
C LYS A 346 33.27 -39.92 20.13
N GLN A 347 33.78 -38.69 20.05
CA GLN A 347 35.22 -38.44 19.89
C GLN A 347 36.02 -38.65 21.20
N LEU A 348 35.45 -38.28 22.35
CA LEU A 348 36.09 -38.40 23.66
C LEU A 348 35.99 -39.80 24.26
N PHE A 349 34.85 -40.49 24.09
CA PHE A 349 34.58 -41.80 24.70
C PHE A 349 34.44 -42.94 23.68
N GLY A 350 34.20 -42.66 22.39
CA GLY A 350 34.08 -43.69 21.35
C GLY A 350 35.40 -44.37 20.95
N LYS A 351 36.55 -43.94 21.50
CA LYS A 351 37.79 -44.74 21.51
C LYS A 351 37.83 -45.80 22.62
N ALA A 352 36.87 -45.81 23.53
CA ALA A 352 36.76 -46.77 24.63
C ALA A 352 35.56 -47.72 24.51
N GLU A 353 34.57 -47.42 23.64
CA GLU A 353 33.33 -48.19 23.52
C GLU A 353 32.98 -48.59 22.07
N GLU A 354 33.83 -49.40 21.42
CA GLU A 354 33.33 -50.37 20.42
C GLU A 354 32.63 -51.52 21.17
N GLY A 355 31.48 -51.22 21.80
CA GLY A 355 30.96 -52.02 22.92
C GLY A 355 29.44 -52.00 23.18
N GLY A 356 28.60 -51.45 22.28
CA GLY A 356 27.19 -51.87 22.17
C GLY A 356 26.05 -50.85 22.41
N LEU A 357 24.89 -51.25 21.85
CA LEU A 357 23.50 -50.87 22.17
C LEU A 357 22.90 -49.51 21.72
N ARG A 358 22.03 -49.63 20.69
CA ARG A 358 20.79 -48.90 20.37
C ARG A 358 20.51 -47.55 21.06
N GLY A 359 20.40 -46.49 20.25
CA GLY A 359 19.79 -45.20 20.65
C GLY A 359 18.25 -45.18 20.53
N PRO A 360 17.55 -44.29 21.28
CA PRO A 360 16.10 -44.17 21.26
C PRO A 360 15.56 -43.20 20.19
N LEU A 361 14.34 -43.47 19.70
CA LEU A 361 13.59 -42.62 18.78
C LEU A 361 12.98 -41.41 19.51
N LEU A 362 13.07 -40.21 18.94
CA LEU A 362 12.38 -39.01 19.43
C LEU A 362 11.16 -38.65 18.55
N GLY A 363 10.06 -38.24 19.20
CA GLY A 363 8.78 -37.94 18.54
C GLY A 363 8.74 -36.59 17.81
N LYS A 364 7.91 -36.50 16.76
CA LYS A 364 7.71 -35.28 15.96
C LYS A 364 6.86 -34.23 16.70
N LEU A 365 7.22 -32.96 16.53
CA LEU A 365 6.43 -31.80 17.01
C LEU A 365 5.04 -31.73 16.35
N PRO A 366 4.02 -31.16 17.04
CA PRO A 366 2.68 -30.97 16.47
C PRO A 366 2.65 -29.95 15.33
N LYS A 367 1.72 -30.12 14.38
CA LYS A 367 1.46 -29.16 13.31
C LYS A 367 0.60 -27.99 13.79
N ASN A 368 0.67 -26.86 13.07
CA ASN A 368 -0.16 -25.67 13.28
C ASN A 368 -1.65 -26.01 13.47
N GLY A 369 -2.24 -25.55 14.58
CA GLY A 369 -3.69 -25.57 14.83
C GLY A 369 -4.15 -26.32 16.09
N ALA A 370 -3.26 -27.01 16.81
CA ALA A 370 -3.61 -27.68 18.07
C ALA A 370 -3.50 -26.73 19.28
N PRO A 371 -4.50 -26.69 20.19
CA PRO A 371 -4.38 -25.97 21.46
C PRO A 371 -3.33 -26.59 22.39
N LEU A 372 -2.57 -25.76 23.10
CA LEU A 372 -1.64 -26.22 24.14
C LEU A 372 -2.41 -26.50 25.44
N LEU A 373 -2.37 -27.74 25.92
CA LEU A 373 -2.90 -28.13 27.23
C LEU A 373 -1.85 -27.87 28.33
N PRO A 374 -2.25 -27.41 29.53
CA PRO A 374 -1.32 -27.12 30.62
C PRO A 374 -0.77 -28.41 31.27
N PRO A 375 0.46 -28.38 31.83
CA PRO A 375 1.11 -29.57 32.34
C PRO A 375 0.70 -29.91 33.78
N GLY A 376 0.32 -31.17 34.04
CA GLY A 376 0.27 -31.69 35.41
C GLY A 376 -0.66 -32.88 35.66
N THR A 377 -0.15 -34.11 35.49
CA THR A 377 -0.31 -35.24 36.44
C THR A 377 0.50 -36.46 35.96
N PRO A 378 1.19 -37.22 36.84
CA PRO A 378 1.86 -38.45 36.45
C PRO A 378 0.84 -39.58 36.29
N GLN A 379 0.94 -40.38 35.22
CA GLN A 379 0.24 -41.66 35.16
C GLN A 379 1.05 -42.74 35.90
N VAL A 380 0.34 -43.54 36.69
CA VAL A 380 0.86 -44.71 37.40
C VAL A 380 0.78 -45.90 36.43
N GLU A 381 1.92 -46.49 36.07
CA GLU A 381 1.93 -47.76 35.35
C GLU A 381 1.71 -48.92 36.33
N ASN A 382 0.64 -49.69 36.11
CA ASN A 382 0.40 -50.93 36.83
C ASN A 382 1.34 -52.03 36.32
N VAL A 383 1.98 -52.74 37.25
CA VAL A 383 2.68 -54.00 36.95
C VAL A 383 1.62 -55.07 36.70
N GLY A 384 1.67 -55.71 35.53
CA GLY A 384 0.91 -56.93 35.23
C GLY A 384 1.80 -58.16 35.38
N GLU A 385 1.38 -59.13 36.18
CA GLU A 385 2.04 -60.42 36.34
C GLU A 385 1.70 -61.36 35.18
N ASP A 386 2.69 -62.09 34.65
CA ASP A 386 2.47 -63.24 33.76
C ASP A 386 2.14 -64.48 34.60
N GLY A 387 1.11 -65.25 34.20
CA GLY A 387 0.76 -66.49 34.90
C GLY A 387 -0.44 -67.25 34.35
N ASN A 388 -0.31 -67.84 33.15
CA ASN A 388 -0.35 -69.30 32.91
C ASN A 388 -0.63 -69.66 31.44
#